data_AF-A0A0L6J333-F1
#
_entry.id   AF-A0A0L6J333-F1
#
_cell.length_a   1.000
_cell.length_b   1.000
_cell.length_c   1.000
_cell.angle_alpha   90.00
_cell.angle_beta   90.00
_cell.angle_gamma   90.00
#
_symmetry.space_group_name_H-M   'P 1'
#
loop_
_entity.id
_entity.type
_entity.pdbx_description
1 polymer ?
#
loop_
_entity_poly.entity_id
_entity_poly.type
_entity_poly.pdbx_seq_one_letter_code
_entity_poly.pdbx_strand_id
1 'polypeptide(L)'
;MAEVRSAMRRVPDSNRGRGENQLRLSSLSNMPQRKDQTDCTCATLRERLAFNILLDELAIAALSDALALLHATGDPGATQIEHTIRTHRIAILKQRVILGAAGIELE
;
A
#
# COMPACT_ATOMS: atom_id res chain seq x y z
N MET A 1 -30.06 38.54 -14.95
CA MET A 1 -31.28 38.15 -14.22
C MET A 1 -31.98 37.10 -15.07
N ALA A 2 -31.74 35.80 -14.85
CA ALA A 2 -32.33 34.96 -13.80
C ALA A 2 -33.85 34.81 -13.98
N GLU A 3 -34.31 33.64 -14.44
CA GLU A 3 -35.08 32.67 -13.63
C GLU A 3 -35.52 31.46 -14.50
N VAL A 4 -34.99 30.27 -14.23
CA VAL A 4 -35.61 29.17 -13.47
C VAL A 4 -36.71 28.45 -14.28
N ARG A 5 -36.30 27.40 -15.00
CA ARG A 5 -37.19 26.29 -15.37
C ARG A 5 -36.76 25.02 -14.65
N SER A 6 -37.64 24.64 -13.73
CA SER A 6 -37.76 23.33 -13.09
C SER A 6 -37.65 22.19 -14.09
N ALA A 7 -36.70 21.30 -13.86
CA ALA A 7 -36.69 19.96 -14.43
C ALA A 7 -36.21 18.99 -13.35
N MET A 8 -37.17 18.36 -12.67
CA MET A 8 -36.98 17.17 -11.85
C MET A 8 -36.23 16.11 -12.68
N ARG A 9 -34.93 15.92 -12.42
CA ARG A 9 -34.22 14.71 -12.84
C ARG A 9 -34.49 13.64 -11.80
N ARG A 10 -35.12 12.56 -12.25
CA ARG A 10 -35.29 11.32 -11.49
C ARG A 10 -33.91 10.82 -11.04
N VAL A 11 -33.74 10.67 -9.73
CA VAL A 11 -32.64 9.92 -9.13
C VAL A 11 -32.89 8.44 -9.44
N PRO A 12 -31.99 7.71 -10.12
CA PRO A 12 -32.11 6.26 -10.19
C PRO A 12 -31.73 5.67 -8.83
N ASP A 13 -32.64 4.86 -8.28
CA ASP A 13 -32.45 4.05 -7.08
C ASP A 13 -31.14 3.25 -7.15
N SER A 14 -30.13 3.72 -6.42
CA SER A 14 -28.91 2.97 -6.14
C SER A 14 -29.20 1.92 -5.06
N ASN A 15 -29.84 0.82 -5.45
CA ASN A 15 -30.06 -0.31 -4.54
C ASN A 15 -29.73 -1.67 -5.14
N ARG A 16 -28.95 -1.71 -6.23
CA ARG A 16 -28.62 -2.93 -6.99
C ARG A 16 -27.24 -3.53 -6.69
N GLY A 17 -26.56 -3.13 -5.61
CA GLY A 17 -25.21 -3.58 -5.28
C GLY A 17 -25.10 -4.55 -4.09
N ARG A 18 -26.18 -4.81 -3.34
CA ARG A 18 -26.10 -5.60 -2.09
C ARG A 18 -26.16 -7.12 -2.27
N GLY A 19 -26.76 -7.61 -3.35
CA GLY A 19 -26.97 -9.05 -3.56
C GLY A 19 -25.75 -9.78 -4.14
N GLU A 20 -24.98 -9.13 -5.01
CA GLU A 20 -23.87 -9.77 -5.73
C GLU A 20 -22.64 -10.01 -4.84
N ASN A 21 -22.42 -9.15 -3.84
CA ASN A 21 -21.32 -9.31 -2.89
C ASN A 21 -21.54 -10.45 -1.88
N GLN A 22 -22.79 -10.81 -1.55
CA GLN A 22 -23.05 -11.95 -0.65
C GLN A 22 -22.85 -13.31 -1.33
N LEU A 23 -23.17 -13.41 -2.63
CA LEU A 23 -22.95 -14.63 -3.42
C LEU A 23 -21.46 -14.91 -3.66
N ARG A 24 -20.62 -13.86 -3.74
CA ARG A 24 -19.17 -14.03 -3.86
C ARG A 24 -18.49 -14.47 -2.56
N LEU A 25 -18.97 -14.00 -1.41
CA LEU A 25 -18.41 -14.39 -0.10
C LEU A 25 -18.75 -15.85 0.27
N SER A 26 -19.95 -16.33 -0.08
CA SER A 26 -20.36 -17.72 0.15
C SER A 26 -19.63 -18.71 -0.76
N SER A 27 -19.20 -18.27 -1.95
CA SER A 27 -18.38 -19.07 -2.87
C SER A 27 -16.92 -19.25 -2.39
N LEU A 28 -16.42 -18.34 -1.56
CA LEU A 28 -15.11 -18.47 -0.91
C LEU A 28 -15.13 -19.43 0.30
N SER A 29 -16.31 -19.71 0.85
CA SER A 29 -16.48 -20.60 2.01
C SER A 29 -16.30 -22.08 1.66
N ASN A 30 -16.34 -22.43 0.37
CA ASN A 30 -16.29 -23.81 -0.13
C ASN A 30 -15.08 -24.08 -1.04
N MET A 31 -13.95 -23.38 -0.83
CA MET A 31 -12.71 -23.82 -1.47
C MET A 31 -12.24 -25.13 -0.83
N PRO A 32 -11.95 -26.19 -1.61
CA PRO A 32 -11.35 -27.40 -1.08
C PRO A 32 -10.00 -27.01 -0.45
N GLN A 33 -9.90 -27.16 0.88
CA GLN A 33 -8.64 -27.05 1.60
C GLN A 33 -7.68 -28.09 0.99
N ARG A 34 -6.71 -27.62 0.20
CA ARG A 34 -5.63 -28.48 -0.30
C ARG A 34 -4.89 -29.03 0.92
N LYS A 35 -5.03 -30.34 1.15
CA LYS A 35 -4.41 -31.10 2.25
C LYS A 35 -2.87 -31.12 2.23
N ASP A 36 -2.25 -30.56 1.20
CA ASP A 36 -0.79 -30.51 1.02
C ASP A 36 -0.24 -29.08 1.03
N GLN A 37 -1.00 -28.11 1.53
CA GLN A 37 -0.44 -26.79 1.78
C GLN A 37 0.39 -26.91 3.06
N THR A 38 1.68 -27.22 2.92
CA THR A 38 2.66 -26.99 3.97
C THR A 38 2.40 -25.60 4.50
N ASP A 39 2.04 -25.50 5.78
CA ASP A 39 1.86 -24.25 6.48
C ASP A 39 3.07 -23.40 6.14
N CYS A 40 2.91 -22.42 5.24
CA CYS A 40 3.89 -21.37 5.09
C CYS A 40 3.78 -20.66 6.43
N THR A 41 4.62 -21.09 7.37
CA THR A 41 4.43 -20.76 8.77
C THR A 41 4.39 -19.25 8.81
N CYS A 42 3.34 -18.71 9.42
CA CYS A 42 3.12 -17.27 9.44
C CYS A 42 4.41 -16.53 9.88
N ALA A 43 5.24 -17.17 10.73
CA ALA A 43 6.61 -16.80 11.04
C ALA A 43 7.51 -16.50 9.82
N THR A 44 7.70 -17.43 8.88
CA THR A 44 8.56 -17.20 7.69
C THR A 44 8.06 -16.04 6.82
N LEU A 45 6.74 -15.86 6.69
CA LEU A 45 6.19 -14.71 5.97
C LEU A 45 6.43 -13.39 6.71
N ARG A 46 6.29 -13.39 8.04
CA ARG A 46 6.59 -12.22 8.89
C ARG A 46 8.06 -11.82 8.80
N GLU A 47 8.96 -12.78 8.91
CA GLU A 47 10.42 -12.57 8.76
C GLU A 47 10.76 -12.00 7.39
N ARG A 48 10.16 -12.53 6.32
CA ARG A 48 10.36 -12.01 4.96
C ARG A 48 9.84 -10.59 4.80
N LEU A 49 8.66 -10.28 5.34
CA LEU A 49 8.12 -8.92 5.32
C LEU A 49 9.03 -7.96 6.09
N ALA A 50 9.49 -8.38 7.27
CA ALA A 50 10.40 -7.59 8.07
C ALA A 50 11.72 -7.31 7.34
N PHE A 51 12.31 -8.35 6.77
CA PHE A 51 13.54 -8.25 6.00
C PHE A 51 13.42 -7.34 4.78
N ASN A 52 12.31 -7.39 4.04
CA ASN A 52 12.11 -6.50 2.89
C ASN A 52 12.07 -5.02 3.31
N ILE A 53 11.43 -4.70 4.45
CA ILE A 53 11.42 -3.32 4.95
C ILE A 53 12.83 -2.86 5.34
N LEU A 54 13.62 -3.73 5.97
CA LEU A 54 15.02 -3.42 6.30
C LEU A 54 15.87 -3.19 5.04
N LEU A 55 15.65 -3.97 3.97
CA LEU A 55 16.30 -3.74 2.68
C LEU A 55 15.89 -2.40 2.05
N ASP A 56 14.61 -2.07 2.10
CA ASP A 56 14.11 -0.78 1.59
C ASP A 56 14.69 0.40 2.38
N GLU A 57 14.82 0.28 3.71
CA GLU A 57 15.49 1.27 4.56
C GLU A 57 16.95 1.47 4.18
N LEU A 58 17.69 0.38 3.97
CA LEU A 58 19.08 0.43 3.54
C LEU A 58 19.23 1.08 2.15
N ALA A 59 18.37 0.71 1.20
CA ALA A 59 18.39 1.28 -0.15
C ALA A 59 18.12 2.79 -0.11
N ILE A 60 17.15 3.23 0.70
CA ILE A 60 16.83 4.65 0.87
C ILE A 60 17.95 5.42 1.57
N ALA A 61 18.66 4.82 2.51
CA ALA A 61 19.85 5.42 3.11
C ALA A 61 20.95 5.63 2.05
N ALA A 62 21.27 4.61 1.27
CA ALA A 62 22.26 4.71 0.19
C ALA A 62 21.88 5.75 -0.88
N LEU A 63 20.60 5.83 -1.25
CA LEU A 63 20.09 6.87 -2.16
C LEU A 63 20.20 8.28 -1.57
N SER A 64 20.05 8.42 -0.25
CA SER A 64 20.22 9.70 0.43
C SER A 64 21.68 10.16 0.41
N ASP A 65 22.63 9.24 0.57
CA ASP A 65 24.06 9.54 0.43
C ASP A 65 24.42 9.93 -1.01
N ALA A 66 23.88 9.21 -2.00
CA ALA A 66 24.06 9.55 -3.40
C ALA A 66 23.46 10.92 -3.76
N LEU A 67 22.31 11.28 -3.19
CA LEU A 67 21.69 12.60 -3.38
C LEU A 67 22.62 13.73 -2.92
N ALA A 68 23.38 13.54 -1.84
CA ALA A 68 24.34 14.55 -1.38
C ALA A 68 25.43 14.84 -2.45
N LEU A 69 25.88 13.81 -3.16
CA LEU A 69 26.83 13.95 -4.28
C LEU A 69 26.18 14.66 -5.49
N LEU A 70 24.91 14.37 -5.78
CA LEU A 70 24.17 15.03 -6.85
C LEU A 70 23.97 16.54 -6.55
N HIS A 71 23.69 16.90 -5.31
CA HIS A 71 23.66 18.31 -4.90
C HIS A 71 25.03 18.97 -5.02
N ALA A 72 26.12 18.30 -4.64
CA ALA A 72 27.46 18.84 -4.76
C ALA A 72 27.89 19.10 -6.21
N THR A 73 27.35 18.34 -7.16
CA THR A 73 27.63 18.48 -8.60
C THR A 73 26.66 19.40 -9.33
N GLY A 74 25.63 19.92 -8.65
CA GLY A 74 24.62 20.80 -9.25
C GLY A 74 23.68 20.09 -10.22
N ASP A 75 23.45 18.79 -10.02
CA ASP A 75 22.57 18.00 -10.90
C ASP A 75 21.11 18.51 -10.83
N PRO A 76 20.49 18.85 -11.98
CA PRO A 76 19.13 19.40 -12.01
C PRO A 76 18.04 18.38 -11.64
N GLY A 77 18.33 17.08 -11.70
CA GLY A 77 17.44 15.99 -11.29
C GLY A 77 17.45 15.70 -9.79
N ALA A 78 18.39 16.30 -9.03
CA ALA A 78 18.54 16.03 -7.60
C ALA A 78 17.27 16.34 -6.80
N THR A 79 16.54 17.42 -7.12
CA THR A 79 15.28 17.76 -6.46
C THR A 79 14.19 16.69 -6.66
N GLN A 80 14.13 16.06 -7.84
CA GLN A 80 13.17 14.99 -8.10
C GLN A 80 13.52 13.72 -7.30
N ILE A 81 14.81 13.42 -7.19
CA ILE A 81 15.31 12.31 -6.38
C ILE A 81 15.05 12.57 -4.90
N GLU A 82 15.27 13.80 -4.41
CA GLU A 82 14.93 14.18 -3.03
C GLU A 82 13.45 13.96 -2.71
N HIS A 83 12.56 14.40 -3.62
CA HIS A 83 11.14 14.19 -3.45
C HIS A 83 10.77 12.71 -3.40
N THR A 84 11.38 11.91 -4.28
CA THR A 84 11.20 10.45 -4.33
C THR A 84 11.64 9.79 -3.02
N ILE A 85 12.82 10.14 -2.51
CA ILE A 85 13.36 9.64 -1.24
C ILE A 85 12.43 10.00 -0.08
N ARG A 86 11.97 11.25 0.00
CA ARG A 86 11.03 11.70 1.05
C ARG A 86 9.73 10.89 1.00
N THR A 87 9.20 10.64 -0.18
CA THR A 87 7.98 9.85 -0.37
C THR A 87 8.16 8.40 0.09
N HIS A 88 9.27 7.77 -0.26
CA HIS A 88 9.57 6.40 0.15
C HIS A 88 9.78 6.28 1.66
N ARG A 89 10.46 7.24 2.31
CA ARG A 89 10.60 7.26 3.78
C ARG A 89 9.24 7.28 4.48
N ILE A 90 8.29 8.06 3.96
CA ILE A 90 6.91 8.09 4.50
C ILE A 90 6.21 6.74 4.28
N ALA A 91 6.39 6.11 3.12
CA ALA A 91 5.81 4.80 2.83
C ALA A 91 6.35 3.71 3.78
N ILE A 92 7.66 3.68 4.00
CA ILE A 92 8.32 2.79 4.95
C ILE A 92 7.75 3.00 6.36
N LEU A 93 7.67 4.24 6.84
CA LEU A 93 7.08 4.53 8.16
C LEU A 93 5.65 4.00 8.30
N LYS A 94 4.83 4.11 7.24
CA LYS A 94 3.48 3.53 7.23
C LYS A 94 3.52 2.00 7.29
N GLN A 95 4.41 1.36 6.53
CA GLN A 95 4.58 -0.09 6.57
C GLN A 95 4.99 -0.54 7.98
N ARG A 96 5.95 0.14 8.64
CA ARG A 96 6.36 -0.14 10.02
C ARG A 96 5.17 -0.09 10.99
N VAL A 97 4.33 0.95 10.91
CA VAL A 97 3.14 1.08 11.76
C VAL A 97 2.14 -0.06 11.53
N ILE A 98 1.87 -0.39 10.26
CA ILE A 98 0.94 -1.48 9.91
C ILE A 98 1.47 -2.83 10.39
N LEU A 99 2.77 -3.09 10.22
CA LEU A 99 3.41 -4.33 10.65
C LEU A 99 3.48 -4.44 12.18
N GLY A 100 3.83 -3.35 12.88
CA GLY A 100 3.80 -3.31 14.34
C GLY A 100 2.40 -3.59 14.90
N ALA A 101 1.34 -3.03 14.27
CA ALA A 101 -0.05 -3.35 14.63
C ALA A 101 -0.42 -4.83 14.38
N ALA A 102 0.31 -5.52 13.50
CA ALA A 102 0.17 -6.96 13.24
C ALA A 102 1.09 -7.83 14.12
N GLY A 103 1.83 -7.24 15.08
CA GLY A 103 2.77 -7.93 15.96
C GLY A 103 4.06 -8.37 15.25
N ILE A 104 4.44 -7.68 14.18
CA ILE A 104 5.69 -7.90 13.45
C ILE A 104 6.63 -6.75 13.79
N GLU A 105 7.57 -7.03 14.68
CA GLU A 105 8.60 -6.06 15.07
C GLU A 105 9.75 -6.05 14.06
N LEU A 106 10.29 -4.87 13.83
CA LEU A 106 11.42 -4.61 12.93
C LEU A 106 12.57 -4.10 13.79
N GLU A 107 13.51 -5.00 14.12
CA GLU A 107 14.71 -4.70 14.92
C GLU A 107 15.68 -3.77 14.20
#